data_AF-A0A3P6SCQ6-F1
#
_entry.id   AF-A0A3P6SCQ6-F1
#
_cell.length_a   1.000
_cell.length_b   1.000
_cell.length_c   1.000
_cell.angle_alpha   90.00
_cell.angle_beta   90.00
_cell.angle_gamma   90.00
#
_symmetry.space_group_name_H-M   'P 1'
#
loop_
_entity.id
_entity.type
_entity.pdbx_description
1 polymer ?
#
loop_
_entity_poly.entity_id
_entity_poly.type
_entity_poly.pdbx_seq_one_letter_code
_entity_poly.pdbx_strand_id
1 'polypeptide(L)'
;MVIYIVGLAVDNGVDNTKVGSTVALLKKVGKVSVLEDYIKESHICEDDVVYKTHCGIAHTRWATHGSPKDVNSHPQRSNTQNEFLVVHNGIITNYREVKEYLMKKGYEFESETDTEVIVKLIQHIAARCEGASFRQLVEATIQHLEGAFALAFKSSRFPGQLVATRRGSPLLIGIKTTGRLSTDHF
;
A
#
# COMPACT_ATOMS: atom_id res chain seq x y z
N MET A 1 9.90 -2.42 -25.46
CA MET A 1 9.11 -3.47 -24.80
C MET A 1 8.57 -2.91 -23.49
N VAL A 2 7.26 -2.72 -23.36
CA VAL A 2 6.66 -2.18 -22.13
C VAL A 2 6.64 -3.29 -21.08
N ILE A 3 7.46 -3.15 -20.04
CA ILE A 3 7.51 -4.14 -18.97
C ILE A 3 6.55 -3.66 -17.87
N TYR A 4 5.43 -4.35 -17.77
CA TYR A 4 4.47 -4.20 -16.67
C TYR A 4 5.08 -4.78 -15.40
N ILE A 5 4.73 -4.18 -14.26
CA ILE A 5 4.98 -4.81 -12.96
C ILE A 5 3.69 -4.76 -12.15
N VAL A 6 3.41 -5.84 -11.44
CA VAL A 6 2.13 -6.09 -10.78
C VAL A 6 2.33 -6.57 -9.36
N GLY A 7 1.42 -6.24 -8.47
CA GLY A 7 1.47 -6.76 -7.11
C GLY A 7 0.17 -6.56 -6.34
N LEU A 8 0.06 -7.30 -5.24
CA LEU A 8 -1.06 -7.25 -4.31
C LEU A 8 -0.60 -7.45 -2.87
N ALA A 9 -1.35 -6.88 -1.94
CA ALA A 9 -1.24 -7.15 -0.53
C ALA A 9 -2.61 -7.48 0.06
N VAL A 10 -2.68 -8.59 0.78
CA VAL A 10 -3.91 -9.16 1.37
C VAL A 10 -3.66 -9.57 2.81
N ASP A 11 -4.72 -9.67 3.61
CA ASP A 11 -4.56 -10.29 4.92
C ASP A 11 -4.15 -11.75 4.76
N ASN A 12 -3.33 -12.25 5.67
CA ASN A 12 -2.91 -13.64 5.70
C ASN A 12 -3.05 -14.21 7.12
N GLY A 13 -3.76 -15.32 7.26
CA GLY A 13 -3.94 -16.03 8.52
C GLY A 13 -5.32 -15.88 9.16
N VAL A 14 -5.65 -16.83 10.04
CA VAL A 14 -7.02 -17.08 10.54
C VAL A 14 -7.60 -15.92 11.39
N ASP A 15 -6.75 -15.12 12.03
CA ASP A 15 -7.18 -13.98 12.87
C ASP A 15 -6.60 -12.66 12.36
N ASN A 16 -7.15 -12.19 11.24
CA ASN A 16 -6.77 -10.93 10.60
C ASN A 16 -7.36 -9.68 11.26
N THR A 17 -7.98 -9.83 12.43
CA THR A 17 -8.60 -8.71 13.17
C THR A 17 -7.70 -8.13 14.25
N LYS A 18 -6.58 -8.80 14.55
CA LYS A 18 -5.62 -8.37 15.57
C LYS A 18 -4.57 -7.42 15.01
N VAL A 19 -4.17 -6.45 15.83
CA VAL A 19 -3.01 -5.59 15.56
C VAL A 19 -1.78 -6.48 15.40
N GLY A 20 -1.05 -6.27 14.29
CA GLY A 20 0.09 -7.10 13.92
C GLY A 20 -0.26 -8.35 13.13
N SER A 21 -1.49 -8.46 12.60
CA SER A 21 -1.88 -9.55 11.70
C SER A 21 -0.97 -9.63 10.48
N THR A 22 -0.70 -10.84 10.01
CA THR A 22 0.20 -11.06 8.88
C THR A 22 -0.42 -10.52 7.60
N VAL A 23 0.40 -9.88 6.77
CA VAL A 23 0.03 -9.40 5.44
C VAL A 23 0.90 -10.13 4.41
N ALA A 24 0.26 -10.86 3.49
CA ALA A 24 0.95 -11.41 2.34
C ALA A 24 1.16 -10.30 1.31
N LEU A 25 2.40 -10.14 0.84
CA LEU A 25 2.77 -9.20 -0.23
C LEU A 25 3.35 -9.99 -1.39
N LEU A 26 2.63 -10.06 -2.51
CA LEU A 26 3.05 -10.79 -3.70
C LEU A 26 3.26 -9.80 -4.84
N LYS A 27 4.42 -9.87 -5.50
CA LYS A 27 4.83 -8.94 -6.56
C LYS A 27 5.54 -9.71 -7.67
N LYS A 28 5.25 -9.37 -8.92
CA LYS A 28 5.92 -9.93 -10.10
C LYS A 28 6.11 -8.91 -11.22
N VAL A 29 7.28 -8.95 -11.84
CA VAL A 29 7.50 -8.37 -13.17
C VAL A 29 6.72 -9.17 -14.19
N GLY A 30 5.92 -8.48 -15.01
CA GLY A 30 5.13 -9.08 -16.07
C GLY A 30 3.69 -8.58 -16.09
N LYS A 31 2.89 -9.23 -16.93
CA LYS A 31 1.44 -9.02 -16.98
C LYS A 31 0.76 -9.59 -15.73
N VAL A 32 -0.50 -9.22 -15.53
CA VAL A 32 -1.34 -9.74 -14.42
C VAL A 32 -1.35 -11.27 -14.36
N SER A 33 -1.36 -11.96 -15.50
CA SER A 33 -1.33 -13.43 -15.56
C SER A 33 -0.11 -14.04 -14.87
N VAL A 34 1.05 -13.36 -14.91
CA VAL A 34 2.27 -13.84 -14.25
C VAL A 34 2.12 -13.82 -12.73
N LEU A 35 1.45 -12.80 -12.18
CA LEU A 35 1.15 -12.74 -10.75
C LEU A 35 0.08 -13.76 -10.37
N GLU A 36 -0.91 -13.97 -11.24
CA GLU A 36 -1.94 -15.00 -11.03
C GLU A 36 -1.34 -16.39 -10.91
N ASP A 37 -0.48 -16.79 -11.84
CA ASP A 37 0.22 -18.08 -11.82
C ASP A 37 1.09 -18.20 -10.56
N TYR A 38 1.84 -17.15 -10.22
CA TYR A 38 2.65 -17.11 -9.01
C TYR A 38 1.84 -17.27 -7.72
N ILE A 39 0.65 -16.68 -7.62
CA ILE A 39 -0.22 -16.85 -6.45
C ILE A 39 -0.59 -18.34 -6.30
N LYS A 40 -1.05 -18.97 -7.39
CA LYS A 40 -1.46 -20.39 -7.39
C LYS A 40 -0.32 -21.32 -7.01
N GLU A 41 0.88 -21.07 -7.51
CA GLU A 41 2.07 -21.89 -7.24
C GLU A 41 2.64 -21.67 -5.84
N SER A 42 2.49 -20.48 -5.27
CA SER A 42 3.13 -20.11 -4.01
C SER A 42 2.49 -20.76 -2.78
N HIS A 43 1.22 -21.16 -2.86
CA HIS A 43 0.40 -21.61 -1.73
C HIS A 43 0.48 -20.68 -0.50
N ILE A 44 0.79 -19.40 -0.71
CA ILE A 44 0.93 -18.40 0.38
C ILE A 44 -0.43 -18.06 0.99
N CYS A 45 -1.48 -18.08 0.16
CA CYS A 45 -2.85 -17.89 0.60
C CYS A 45 -3.51 -19.27 0.64
N GLU A 46 -4.11 -19.63 1.77
CA GLU A 46 -4.91 -20.84 1.90
C GLU A 46 -6.27 -20.62 1.24
N ASP A 47 -6.62 -21.46 0.26
CA ASP A 47 -7.85 -21.33 -0.53
C ASP A 47 -9.14 -21.50 0.30
N ASP A 48 -9.06 -22.20 1.44
CA ASP A 48 -10.21 -22.54 2.29
C ASP A 48 -10.44 -21.55 3.45
N VAL A 49 -9.64 -20.48 3.56
CA VAL A 49 -9.80 -19.51 4.65
C VAL A 49 -10.92 -18.51 4.35
N VAL A 50 -11.92 -18.49 5.25
CA VAL A 50 -13.05 -17.55 5.16
C VAL A 50 -12.81 -16.34 6.07
N TYR A 51 -12.63 -15.17 5.46
CA TYR A 51 -12.50 -13.91 6.16
C TYR A 51 -13.86 -13.22 6.32
N LYS A 52 -14.26 -12.90 7.57
CA LYS A 52 -15.45 -12.07 7.83
C LYS A 52 -15.26 -10.61 7.40
N THR A 53 -14.06 -10.09 7.59
CA THR A 53 -13.61 -8.77 7.13
C THR A 53 -12.26 -8.97 6.48
N HIS A 54 -12.01 -8.41 5.31
CA HIS A 54 -10.73 -8.53 4.62
C HIS A 54 -10.43 -7.25 3.83
N CYS A 55 -9.17 -6.82 3.83
CA CYS A 55 -8.74 -5.69 3.03
C CYS A 55 -7.63 -6.10 2.06
N GLY A 56 -7.85 -5.94 0.76
CA GLY A 56 -6.83 -6.13 -0.27
C GLY A 56 -6.50 -4.82 -0.97
N ILE A 57 -5.22 -4.61 -1.30
CA ILE A 57 -4.79 -3.57 -2.23
C ILE A 57 -3.98 -4.21 -3.35
N ALA A 58 -4.19 -3.80 -4.59
CA ALA A 58 -3.49 -4.33 -5.76
C ALA A 58 -3.15 -3.20 -6.73
N HIS A 59 -2.13 -3.41 -7.56
CA HIS A 59 -1.66 -2.40 -8.50
C HIS A 59 -1.04 -3.01 -9.75
N THR A 60 -1.32 -2.39 -10.89
CA THR A 60 -0.59 -2.56 -12.15
C THR A 60 0.19 -1.28 -12.40
N ARG A 61 1.52 -1.36 -12.48
CA ARG A 61 2.37 -0.19 -12.64
C ARG A 61 2.98 -0.13 -14.04
N TRP A 62 2.94 1.06 -14.62
CA TRP A 62 3.83 1.46 -15.71
C TRP A 62 5.04 2.17 -15.09
N ALA A 63 6.22 1.57 -15.19
CA ALA A 63 7.42 2.07 -14.50
C ALA A 63 7.87 3.43 -15.07
N THR A 64 7.66 4.51 -14.31
CA THR A 64 8.20 5.87 -14.58
C THR A 64 9.53 6.13 -13.86
N HIS A 65 9.70 5.54 -12.66
CA HIS A 65 10.93 5.55 -11.88
C HIS A 65 11.37 4.12 -11.52
N GLY A 66 12.68 3.87 -11.61
CA GLY A 66 13.27 2.56 -11.31
C GLY A 66 13.06 1.53 -12.42
N SER A 67 14.01 0.61 -12.52
CA SER A 67 13.93 -0.48 -13.49
C SER A 67 12.78 -1.45 -13.16
N PRO A 68 12.17 -2.13 -14.15
CA PRO A 68 11.15 -3.15 -13.89
C PRO A 68 11.71 -4.32 -13.08
N LYS A 69 11.44 -4.32 -11.77
CA LYS A 69 11.88 -5.31 -10.78
C LYS A 69 10.74 -5.57 -9.81
N ASP A 70 10.64 -6.78 -9.24
CA ASP A 70 9.64 -7.12 -8.22
C ASP A 70 9.64 -6.11 -7.07
N VAL A 71 10.83 -5.70 -6.61
CA VAL A 71 11.00 -4.70 -5.53
C VAL A 71 10.44 -3.32 -5.87
N ASN A 72 10.48 -2.91 -7.14
CA ASN A 72 9.94 -1.64 -7.61
C ASN A 72 8.43 -1.70 -7.87
N SER A 73 7.81 -2.88 -7.77
CA SER A 73 6.35 -3.04 -7.91
C SER A 73 5.63 -2.56 -6.66
N HIS A 74 4.43 -2.04 -6.86
CA HIS A 74 3.52 -1.76 -5.76
C HIS A 74 2.76 -3.04 -5.37
N PRO A 75 2.27 -3.17 -4.13
CA PRO A 75 2.41 -2.23 -3.02
C PRO A 75 3.87 -2.06 -2.52
N GLN A 76 4.25 -0.81 -2.19
CA GLN A 76 5.48 -0.55 -1.43
C GLN A 76 5.22 -0.77 0.06
N ARG A 77 6.24 -1.16 0.83
CA ARG A 77 6.15 -1.48 2.27
C ARG A 77 7.08 -0.61 3.11
N SER A 78 6.68 -0.34 4.35
CA SER A 78 7.49 0.45 5.29
C SER A 78 8.67 -0.35 5.87
N ASN A 79 8.48 -1.63 6.16
CA ASN A 79 9.49 -2.51 6.74
C ASN A 79 9.28 -3.97 6.32
N THR A 80 10.17 -4.86 6.74
CA THR A 80 10.11 -6.30 6.41
C THR A 80 8.87 -7.00 6.99
N GLN A 81 8.25 -6.42 8.03
CA GLN A 81 7.02 -6.88 8.67
C GLN A 81 5.74 -6.38 7.98
N ASN A 82 5.84 -5.61 6.90
CA ASN A 82 4.70 -5.07 6.16
C ASN A 82 3.76 -4.22 7.04
N GLU A 83 4.29 -3.40 7.96
CA GLU A 83 3.45 -2.60 8.87
C GLU A 83 2.54 -1.62 8.15
N PHE A 84 3.06 -0.91 7.16
CA PHE A 84 2.30 -0.02 6.29
C PHE A 84 2.61 -0.34 4.84
N LEU A 85 1.56 -0.41 4.02
CA LEU A 85 1.66 -0.65 2.60
C LEU A 85 0.86 0.39 1.82
N VAL A 86 1.35 0.77 0.64
CA VAL A 86 0.65 1.72 -0.23
C VAL A 86 0.71 1.30 -1.69
N VAL A 87 -0.38 1.51 -2.41
CA VAL A 87 -0.40 1.60 -3.88
C VAL A 87 -0.54 3.06 -4.29
N HIS A 88 0.16 3.46 -5.35
CA HIS A 88 0.30 4.85 -5.76
C HIS A 88 0.15 5.01 -7.28
N ASN A 89 -0.72 5.93 -7.70
CA ASN A 89 -0.82 6.44 -9.06
C ASN A 89 -0.49 7.93 -9.09
N GLY A 90 0.67 8.28 -9.64
CA GLY A 90 1.15 9.65 -9.65
C GLY A 90 2.66 9.74 -9.58
N ILE A 91 3.15 10.92 -9.21
CA ILE A 91 4.56 11.21 -8.97
C ILE A 91 4.67 12.06 -7.72
N ILE A 92 5.50 11.62 -6.77
CA ILE A 92 5.92 12.44 -5.62
C ILE A 92 7.12 13.27 -6.04
N THR A 93 6.94 14.58 -6.24
CA THR A 93 7.97 15.43 -6.84
C THR A 93 9.12 15.75 -5.89
N ASN A 94 8.85 15.78 -4.58
CA ASN A 94 9.83 16.03 -3.53
C ASN A 94 10.37 14.74 -2.86
N TYR A 95 10.34 13.60 -3.58
CA TYR A 95 10.72 12.31 -3.00
C TYR A 95 12.19 12.27 -2.56
N ARG A 96 13.08 13.04 -3.21
CA ARG A 96 14.52 13.05 -2.88
C ARG A 96 14.76 13.66 -1.51
N GLU A 97 14.15 14.81 -1.25
CA GLU A 97 14.22 15.53 0.01
C GLU A 97 13.67 14.68 1.16
N VAL A 98 12.51 14.04 0.94
CA VAL A 98 11.90 13.14 1.93
C VAL A 98 12.77 11.91 2.17
N LYS A 99 13.33 11.30 1.11
CA LYS A 99 14.23 10.14 1.21
C LYS A 99 15.48 10.47 2.00
N GLU A 100 16.14 11.58 1.69
CA GLU A 100 17.35 12.03 2.40
C GLU A 100 17.07 12.31 3.88
N TYR A 101 15.94 12.94 4.20
CA TYR A 101 15.51 13.16 5.58
C TYR A 101 15.35 11.83 6.32
N LEU A 102 14.64 10.87 5.73
CA LEU A 102 14.39 9.56 6.36
C LEU A 102 15.66 8.73 6.50
N MET A 103 16.56 8.75 5.51
CA MET A 103 17.87 8.08 5.62
C MET A 103 18.69 8.64 6.78
N LYS A 104 18.70 9.97 6.99
CA LYS A 104 19.34 10.61 8.17
C LYS A 104 18.70 10.20 9.50
N LYS A 105 17.46 9.69 9.48
CA LYS A 105 16.75 9.14 10.64
C LYS A 105 16.92 7.63 10.79
N GLY A 106 17.75 6.99 9.96
CA GLY A 106 18.08 5.56 10.05
C GLY A 106 17.15 4.64 9.26
N TYR A 107 16.30 5.17 8.37
CA TYR A 107 15.45 4.33 7.52
C TYR A 107 16.22 3.82 6.31
N GLU A 108 16.16 2.51 6.10
CA GLU A 108 16.69 1.85 4.91
C GLU A 108 15.63 1.79 3.80
N PHE A 109 16.06 1.93 2.55
CA PHE A 109 15.22 1.87 1.35
C PHE A 109 15.60 0.65 0.51
N GLU A 110 14.60 -0.09 0.05
CA GLU A 110 14.78 -1.29 -0.78
C GLU A 110 14.51 -1.05 -2.27
N SER A 111 13.81 0.03 -2.62
CA SER A 111 13.38 0.35 -3.98
C SER A 111 13.98 1.65 -4.52
N GLU A 112 13.89 1.80 -5.84
CA GLU A 112 14.25 3.00 -6.58
C GLU A 112 13.04 3.93 -6.81
N THR A 113 11.89 3.61 -6.20
CA THR A 113 10.62 4.31 -6.47
C THR A 113 10.43 5.53 -5.58
N ASP A 114 9.78 6.55 -6.12
CA ASP A 114 9.26 7.69 -5.36
C ASP A 114 8.20 7.26 -4.35
N THR A 115 7.45 6.19 -4.63
CA THR A 115 6.40 5.66 -3.76
C THR A 115 6.90 5.16 -2.39
N GLU A 116 8.12 4.61 -2.30
CA GLU A 116 8.60 4.03 -1.04
C GLU A 116 8.76 5.09 0.06
N VAL A 117 9.05 6.34 -0.29
CA VAL A 117 9.17 7.43 0.69
C VAL A 117 7.86 7.63 1.47
N ILE A 118 6.71 7.33 0.85
CA ILE A 118 5.38 7.48 1.46
C ILE A 118 5.21 6.52 2.64
N VAL A 119 5.57 5.24 2.45
CA VAL A 119 5.41 4.20 3.48
C VAL A 119 6.46 4.32 4.59
N LYS A 120 7.67 4.78 4.26
CA LYS A 120 8.70 5.10 5.26
C LYS A 120 8.29 6.32 6.08
N LEU A 121 7.69 7.33 5.45
CA LEU A 121 7.24 8.55 6.13
C LEU A 121 6.07 8.28 7.09
N ILE A 122 5.04 7.53 6.68
CA ILE A 122 3.94 7.21 7.59
C ILE A 122 4.43 6.38 8.79
N GLN A 123 5.38 5.46 8.59
CA GLN A 123 6.02 4.74 9.69
C GLN A 123 6.77 5.68 10.64
N HIS A 124 7.48 6.66 10.09
CA HIS A 124 8.18 7.68 10.87
C HIS A 124 7.25 8.55 11.73
N ILE A 125 6.10 8.94 11.18
CA ILE A 125 5.08 9.71 11.89
C ILE A 125 4.40 8.84 12.94
N ALA A 126 4.04 7.60 12.59
CA ALA A 126 3.36 6.68 13.51
C ALA A 126 4.21 6.27 14.72
N ALA A 127 5.54 6.36 14.63
CA ALA A 127 6.45 6.16 15.75
C ALA A 127 6.51 7.36 16.72
N ARG A 128 5.95 8.52 16.34
CA ARG A 128 5.95 9.77 17.13
C ARG A 128 4.56 10.19 17.60
N CYS A 129 3.52 9.59 17.04
CA CYS A 129 2.13 9.91 17.33
C CYS A 129 1.41 8.66 17.83
N GLU A 130 1.68 8.29 19.08
CA GLU A 130 0.95 7.20 19.73
C GLU A 130 -0.56 7.52 19.81
N GLY A 131 -1.40 6.50 19.60
CA GLY A 131 -2.86 6.64 19.64
C GLY A 131 -3.51 7.33 18.44
N ALA A 132 -2.73 7.81 17.46
CA ALA A 132 -3.29 8.38 16.23
C ALA A 132 -4.06 7.33 15.41
N SER A 133 -5.23 7.72 14.91
CA SER A 133 -6.00 6.90 13.98
C SER A 133 -5.28 6.74 12.63
N PHE A 134 -5.63 5.70 11.88
CA PHE A 134 -5.02 5.46 10.56
C PHE A 134 -5.22 6.65 9.60
N ARG A 135 -6.43 7.24 9.63
CA ARG A 135 -6.76 8.45 8.87
C ARG A 135 -5.83 9.61 9.23
N GLN A 136 -5.64 9.90 10.52
CA GLN A 136 -4.79 11.00 10.97
C GLN A 136 -3.32 10.81 10.55
N LEU A 137 -2.82 9.57 10.59
CA LEU A 137 -1.47 9.25 10.11
C LEU A 137 -1.32 9.51 8.61
N VAL A 138 -2.31 9.13 7.80
CA VAL A 138 -2.31 9.42 6.36
C VAL A 138 -2.43 10.92 6.09
N GLU A 139 -3.31 11.63 6.81
CA GLU A 139 -3.46 13.09 6.70
C GLU A 139 -2.14 13.81 7.00
N ALA A 140 -1.45 13.44 8.08
CA ALA A 140 -0.13 13.99 8.41
C ALA A 140 0.92 13.64 7.35
N THR A 141 0.88 12.42 6.80
CA THR A 141 1.81 11.98 5.76
C THR A 141 1.68 12.84 4.49
N ILE A 142 0.45 13.04 3.98
CA ILE A 142 0.22 13.76 2.72
C ILE A 142 0.45 15.27 2.79
N GLN A 143 0.59 15.84 3.99
CA GLN A 143 1.00 17.25 4.17
C GLN A 143 2.46 17.49 3.78
N HIS A 144 3.30 16.46 3.84
CA HIS A 144 4.72 16.53 3.48
C HIS A 144 5.02 16.05 2.05
N LEU A 145 4.00 15.59 1.32
CA LEU A 145 4.15 15.11 -0.07
C LEU A 145 3.77 16.21 -1.06
N GLU A 146 4.62 16.39 -2.05
CA GLU A 146 4.38 17.26 -3.20
C GLU A 146 4.12 16.46 -4.48
N GLY A 147 3.45 17.09 -5.43
CA GLY A 147 3.08 16.49 -6.71
C GLY A 147 1.63 16.06 -6.77
N ALA A 148 1.36 15.08 -7.64
CA ALA A 148 0.03 14.54 -7.89
C ALA A 148 0.03 13.04 -7.61
N PHE A 149 -0.94 12.56 -6.84
CA PHE A 149 -1.03 11.18 -6.39
C PHE A 149 -2.48 10.76 -6.15
N ALA A 150 -2.77 9.48 -6.36
CA ALA A 150 -3.87 8.76 -5.76
C ALA A 150 -3.27 7.58 -4.99
N LEU A 151 -3.64 7.47 -3.72
CA LEU A 151 -3.05 6.53 -2.77
C LEU A 151 -4.15 5.68 -2.14
N ALA A 152 -3.86 4.40 -1.94
CA ALA A 152 -4.62 3.54 -1.04
C ALA A 152 -3.67 2.81 -0.09
N PHE A 153 -3.91 2.99 1.20
CA PHE A 153 -3.10 2.48 2.29
C PHE A 153 -3.76 1.27 2.96
N LYS A 154 -2.94 0.29 3.31
CA LYS A 154 -3.25 -0.86 4.17
C LYS A 154 -2.22 -0.92 5.29
N SER A 155 -2.61 -1.40 6.46
CA SER A 155 -1.67 -1.57 7.58
C SER A 155 -2.04 -2.74 8.47
N SER A 156 -1.06 -3.53 8.88
CA SER A 156 -1.27 -4.56 9.92
C SER A 156 -1.50 -3.96 11.31
N ARG A 157 -1.18 -2.67 11.51
CA ARG A 157 -1.50 -1.93 12.74
C ARG A 157 -2.97 -1.51 12.83
N PHE A 158 -3.66 -1.48 11.69
CA PHE A 158 -5.05 -1.05 11.56
C PHE A 158 -5.86 -2.09 10.76
N PRO A 159 -6.02 -3.31 11.30
CA PRO A 159 -6.71 -4.40 10.61
C PRO A 159 -8.15 -4.03 10.22
N GLY A 160 -8.59 -4.48 9.05
CA GLY A 160 -9.92 -4.18 8.52
C GLY A 160 -10.13 -2.72 8.06
N GLN A 161 -9.08 -1.89 8.05
CA GLN A 161 -9.15 -0.52 7.59
C GLN A 161 -8.35 -0.30 6.31
N LEU A 162 -8.91 0.53 5.42
CA LEU A 162 -8.24 1.12 4.28
C LEU A 162 -8.40 2.64 4.37
N VAL A 163 -7.33 3.37 4.04
CA VAL A 163 -7.40 4.83 3.88
C VAL A 163 -6.96 5.16 2.48
N ALA A 164 -7.80 5.89 1.75
CA ALA A 164 -7.50 6.32 0.40
C ALA A 164 -7.57 7.85 0.29
N THR A 165 -6.73 8.43 -0.55
CA THR A 165 -6.65 9.89 -0.73
C THR A 165 -6.13 10.23 -2.12
N ARG A 166 -6.45 11.43 -2.60
CA ARG A 166 -6.01 11.92 -3.91
C ARG A 166 -5.65 13.40 -3.90
N ARG A 167 -4.68 13.75 -4.73
CA ARG A 167 -4.34 15.12 -5.14
C ARG A 167 -3.96 15.07 -6.62
N GLY A 168 -4.75 15.68 -7.51
CA GLY A 168 -4.45 15.72 -8.95
C GLY A 168 -4.58 14.40 -9.73
N SER A 169 -4.82 13.24 -9.10
CA SER A 169 -4.98 11.94 -9.77
C SER A 169 -6.38 11.33 -9.51
N PRO A 170 -7.04 10.69 -10.49
CA PRO A 170 -8.36 10.06 -10.31
C PRO A 170 -8.40 9.00 -9.19
N LEU A 171 -9.49 9.00 -8.43
CA LEU A 171 -9.80 8.00 -7.39
C LEU A 171 -11.33 8.00 -7.17
N LEU A 172 -11.93 6.82 -7.07
CA LEU A 172 -13.34 6.64 -6.78
C LEU A 172 -13.53 5.47 -5.79
N ILE A 173 -14.66 5.47 -5.09
CA ILE A 173 -15.04 4.40 -4.15
C ILE A 173 -16.37 3.83 -4.64
N GLY A 174 -16.38 2.54 -4.97
CA GLY A 174 -17.60 1.79 -5.25
C GLY A 174 -18.13 1.14 -3.98
N ILE A 175 -19.43 1.23 -3.72
CA ILE A 175 -20.08 0.65 -2.53
C ILE A 175 -21.16 -0.33 -2.99
N LYS A 176 -21.13 -1.56 -2.43
CA LYS A 176 -22.16 -2.57 -2.64
C LYS A 176 -22.54 -3.16 -1.28
N THR A 177 -23.83 -3.18 -0.97
CA THR A 177 -24.39 -3.74 0.26
C THR A 177 -25.77 -4.34 -0.01
N THR A 178 -26.20 -5.30 0.81
CA THR A 178 -27.57 -5.82 0.80
C THR A 178 -28.53 -4.94 1.60
N GLY A 179 -28.01 -4.13 2.53
CA GLY A 179 -28.79 -3.20 3.34
C GLY A 179 -28.97 -1.84 2.67
N ARG A 180 -29.88 -1.02 3.21
CA ARG A 180 -30.04 0.37 2.78
C ARG A 180 -28.86 1.22 3.25
N LEU A 181 -28.29 2.04 2.36
CA LEU A 181 -27.30 3.05 2.74
C LEU A 181 -27.95 4.15 3.59
N SER A 182 -27.22 4.64 4.59
CA SER A 182 -27.69 5.71 5.48
C SER A 182 -27.79 7.06 4.77
N THR A 183 -26.97 7.29 3.75
CA THR A 183 -26.91 8.52 2.93
C THR A 183 -26.39 8.21 1.53
N ASP A 184 -26.73 9.05 0.57
CA ASP A 184 -26.17 9.09 -0.79
C ASP A 184 -25.25 10.31 -1.02
N HIS A 185 -25.00 11.10 0.04
CA HIS A 185 -24.09 12.25 0.05
C HIS A 185 -23.06 12.11 1.20
N PHE A 186 -21.76 12.14 0.86
CA PHE A 186 -20.62 11.92 1.75
C PHE A 186 -19.59 13.06 1.66
#